data_AF-A0A8H3SAF5-F1
#
_entry.id   AF-A0A8H3SAF5-F1
#
_cell.length_a   1.000
_cell.length_b   1.000
_cell.length_c   1.000
_cell.angle_alpha   90.00
_cell.angle_beta   90.00
_cell.angle_gamma   90.00
#
_symmetry.space_group_name_H-M   'P 1'
#
loop_
_entity.id
_entity.type
_entity.pdbx_description
1 polymer ?
#
loop_
_entity_poly.entity_id
_entity_poly.type
_entity_poly.pdbx_seq_one_letter_code
_entity_poly.pdbx_strand_id
1 'polypeptide(L)'
;MIPSLTKPALWLHAQRLTQHERANTATEANQVVYKLKSWLHGVELLPFYTGRGKEVAQIRLLFQQGRSRITVVLSGLGGIGKTQIALKYAEVYESEYDAIYWVNCRSMDTVKQSLFAVAVRIHLQNPSLPGWKEVLESQDIEKASLAVIDWLNQTQNDRWLVICDGYGQGPADDSSLVTGICTE
;
A
#
# COMPACT_ATOMS: atom_id res chain seq x y z
N MET A 1 4.99 16.14 66.39
CA MET A 1 5.22 14.75 65.93
C MET A 1 4.46 14.59 64.62
N ILE A 2 5.16 14.48 63.50
CA ILE A 2 4.59 14.51 62.14
C ILE A 2 4.17 13.09 61.75
N PRO A 3 2.93 12.82 61.31
CA PRO A 3 2.59 11.55 60.67
C PRO A 3 2.75 11.64 59.14
N SER A 4 3.77 10.93 58.66
CA SER A 4 3.79 10.07 57.46
C SER A 4 2.72 10.30 56.37
N LEU A 5 3.15 10.87 55.24
CA LEU A 5 2.45 10.81 53.95
C LEU A 5 2.70 9.44 53.29
N THR A 6 1.68 8.59 53.25
CA THR A 6 1.71 7.35 52.45
C THR A 6 1.41 7.68 50.97
N LYS A 7 2.23 7.10 50.08
CA LYS A 7 2.24 7.29 48.61
C LYS A 7 1.46 6.24 47.76
N PRO A 8 0.22 5.77 48.02
CA PRO A 8 -0.40 4.80 47.11
C PRO A 8 -1.22 5.42 45.96
N ALA A 9 -1.74 6.65 46.09
CA ALA A 9 -2.80 7.14 45.19
C ALA A 9 -2.31 7.76 43.87
N LEU A 10 -1.06 8.23 43.79
CA LEU A 10 -0.54 8.89 42.56
C LEU A 10 -0.05 7.90 41.49
N TRP A 11 0.26 6.64 41.85
CA TRP A 11 0.78 5.64 40.90
C TRP A 11 -0.27 5.09 39.94
N LEU A 12 -1.52 4.94 40.39
CA LEU A 12 -2.62 4.40 39.57
C LEU A 12 -3.12 5.39 38.50
N HIS A 13 -2.97 6.70 38.71
CA HIS A 13 -3.28 7.71 37.69
C HIS A 13 -2.21 7.78 36.59
N ALA A 14 -0.94 7.62 36.95
CA ALA A 14 0.16 7.57 35.96
C ALA A 14 0.08 6.30 35.09
N GLN A 15 -0.32 5.14 35.63
CA GLN A 15 -0.43 3.90 34.86
C GLN A 15 -1.59 3.90 33.84
N ARG A 16 -2.70 4.62 34.10
CA ARG A 16 -3.84 4.67 33.18
C ARG A 16 -3.59 5.55 31.96
N LEU A 17 -2.80 6.62 32.10
CA LEU A 17 -2.39 7.48 30.98
C LEU A 17 -1.37 6.78 30.06
N THR A 18 -0.55 5.87 30.60
CA THR A 18 0.50 5.19 29.81
C THR A 18 -0.02 4.17 28.79
N GLN A 19 -1.18 3.53 28.96
CA GLN A 19 -1.63 2.52 27.99
C GLN A 19 -2.22 3.14 26.72
N HIS A 20 -2.98 4.22 26.85
CA HIS A 20 -3.59 4.90 25.71
C HIS A 20 -2.54 5.68 24.91
N GLU A 21 -1.58 6.31 25.59
CA GLU A 21 -0.44 6.97 24.94
C GLU A 21 0.49 5.95 24.29
N ARG A 22 0.75 4.79 24.92
CA ARG A 22 1.55 3.70 24.30
C ARG A 22 0.87 3.06 23.11
N ALA A 23 -0.45 2.87 23.16
CA ALA A 23 -1.20 2.36 22.01
C ALA A 23 -1.15 3.36 20.85
N ASN A 24 -1.38 4.65 21.12
CA ASN A 24 -1.29 5.69 20.09
C ASN A 24 0.13 5.85 19.54
N THR A 25 1.17 5.85 20.38
CA THR A 25 2.56 5.91 19.91
C THR A 25 3.01 4.65 19.18
N ALA A 26 2.53 3.47 19.56
CA ALA A 26 2.81 2.23 18.82
C ALA A 26 2.09 2.22 17.47
N THR A 27 0.85 2.72 17.40
CA THR A 27 0.10 2.87 16.15
C THR A 27 0.73 3.95 15.25
N GLU A 28 1.14 5.09 15.79
CA GLU A 28 1.83 6.14 15.05
C GLU A 28 3.21 5.69 14.56
N ALA A 29 4.00 5.02 15.42
CA ALA A 29 5.30 4.47 15.04
C ALA A 29 5.16 3.38 13.95
N ASN A 30 4.14 2.52 14.06
CA ASN A 30 3.84 1.53 13.02
C ASN A 30 3.35 2.18 11.72
N GLN A 31 2.47 3.18 11.80
CA GLN A 31 2.03 3.92 10.62
C GLN A 31 3.20 4.57 9.91
N VAL A 32 4.14 5.17 10.64
CA VAL A 32 5.35 5.76 10.05
C VAL A 32 6.21 4.71 9.33
N VAL A 33 6.29 3.48 9.85
CA VAL A 33 7.05 2.37 9.24
C VAL A 33 6.48 1.92 7.90
N TYR A 34 5.15 1.84 7.78
CA TYR A 34 4.51 1.36 6.55
C TYR A 34 4.17 2.48 5.57
N LYS A 35 4.23 3.73 6.02
CA LYS A 35 3.93 4.88 5.18
C LYS A 35 5.04 5.12 4.16
N LEU A 36 4.68 5.02 2.89
CA LEU A 36 5.51 5.39 1.77
C LEU A 36 4.81 6.45 0.92
N LYS A 37 5.56 7.46 0.50
CA LYS A 37 5.10 8.71 -0.14
C LYS A 37 4.20 8.62 -1.41
N SER A 38 3.39 7.63 -1.77
CA SER A 38 2.85 7.50 -3.16
C SER A 38 3.89 7.65 -4.31
N TRP A 39 3.99 6.63 -5.15
CA TRP A 39 5.01 6.61 -6.19
C TRP A 39 4.40 6.03 -7.45
N LEU A 40 4.00 6.94 -8.34
CA LEU A 40 3.46 6.64 -9.66
C LEU A 40 4.49 6.92 -10.76
N HIS A 41 5.78 6.60 -10.52
CA HIS A 41 6.82 6.81 -11.54
C HIS A 41 6.56 5.94 -12.77
N GLY A 42 6.61 6.56 -13.95
CA GLY A 42 6.45 5.89 -15.24
C GLY A 42 5.00 5.80 -15.73
N VAL A 43 4.01 6.20 -14.92
CA VAL A 43 2.62 6.31 -15.34
C VAL A 43 1.99 7.58 -14.78
N GLU A 44 1.76 8.57 -15.64
CA GLU A 44 1.18 9.84 -15.23
C GLU A 44 -0.34 9.86 -15.41
N LEU A 45 -1.03 10.39 -14.40
CA LEU A 45 -2.42 10.77 -14.53
C LEU A 45 -2.52 11.96 -15.48
N LEU A 46 -3.38 11.86 -16.49
CA LEU A 46 -3.53 12.92 -17.49
C LEU A 46 -4.15 14.18 -16.88
N PRO A 47 -3.64 15.39 -17.20
CA PRO A 47 -4.13 16.65 -16.62
C PRO A 47 -5.62 16.93 -16.88
N PHE A 48 -6.16 16.41 -17.98
CA PHE A 48 -7.54 16.64 -18.43
C PHE A 48 -8.42 15.39 -18.29
N TYR A 49 -8.23 14.61 -17.22
CA TYR A 49 -9.10 13.49 -16.88
C TYR A 49 -10.52 13.98 -16.51
N THR A 50 -11.55 13.55 -17.25
CA THR A 50 -12.95 13.94 -17.01
C THR A 50 -13.93 12.78 -17.22
N GLY A 51 -15.15 12.89 -16.70
CA GLY A 51 -16.29 12.03 -17.06
C GLY A 51 -16.36 10.63 -16.43
N ARG A 52 -15.35 10.21 -15.66
CA ARG A 52 -15.24 8.84 -15.11
C ARG A 52 -15.39 8.74 -13.58
N GLY A 53 -16.03 9.74 -12.97
CA GLY A 53 -16.22 9.79 -11.53
C GLY A 53 -17.11 8.67 -10.98
N LYS A 54 -18.03 8.14 -11.79
CA LYS A 54 -18.90 7.02 -11.40
C LYS A 54 -18.10 5.73 -11.21
N GLU A 55 -17.20 5.43 -12.13
CA GLU A 55 -16.31 4.27 -12.08
C GLU A 55 -15.37 4.37 -10.87
N VAL A 56 -14.79 5.54 -10.62
CA VAL A 56 -13.96 5.80 -9.43
C VAL A 56 -14.73 5.58 -8.13
N ALA A 57 -15.97 6.12 -8.04
CA ALA A 57 -16.83 5.90 -6.88
C ALA A 57 -17.25 4.44 -6.70
N GLN A 58 -17.43 3.70 -7.80
CA GLN A 58 -17.78 2.28 -7.75
C GLN A 58 -16.63 1.43 -7.18
N ILE A 59 -15.38 1.71 -7.57
CA ILE A 59 -14.19 1.07 -6.96
C ILE A 59 -14.21 1.29 -5.44
N ARG A 60 -14.49 2.53 -4.99
CA ARG A 60 -14.56 2.86 -3.58
C ARG A 60 -15.59 2.02 -2.82
N LEU A 61 -16.80 1.92 -3.38
CA LEU A 61 -17.87 1.15 -2.76
C LEU A 61 -17.51 -0.33 -2.64
N LEU A 62 -16.84 -0.90 -3.64
CA LEU A 62 -16.40 -2.29 -3.60
C LEU A 62 -15.37 -2.52 -2.49
N PHE A 63 -14.40 -1.62 -2.31
CA PHE A 63 -13.44 -1.71 -1.21
C PHE A 63 -14.07 -1.58 0.19
N GLN A 64 -15.10 -0.75 0.34
CA GLN A 64 -15.79 -0.59 1.64
C GLN A 64 -16.66 -1.81 2.03
N GLN A 65 -16.97 -2.71 1.11
CA GLN A 65 -17.84 -3.87 1.37
C GLN A 65 -17.08 -5.09 1.93
N GLY A 66 -15.76 -5.12 1.83
CA GLY A 66 -14.96 -6.24 2.33
C GLY A 66 -14.59 -6.13 3.80
N ARG A 67 -14.29 -7.28 4.38
CA ARG A 67 -13.71 -7.41 5.74
C ARG A 67 -12.25 -7.91 5.69
N SER A 68 -11.69 -8.04 4.49
CA SER A 68 -10.37 -8.61 4.19
C SER A 68 -9.88 -8.03 2.87
N ARG A 69 -8.67 -8.41 2.43
CA ARG A 69 -8.11 -8.06 1.12
C ARG A 69 -9.12 -8.20 -0.02
N ILE A 70 -9.31 -7.13 -0.79
CA ILE A 70 -10.16 -7.10 -1.99
C ILE A 70 -9.33 -6.76 -3.20
N THR A 71 -9.56 -7.48 -4.30
CA THR A 71 -9.11 -7.10 -5.64
C THR A 71 -10.29 -6.67 -6.49
N VAL A 72 -10.25 -5.45 -7.01
CA VAL A 72 -11.16 -4.93 -8.05
C VAL A 72 -10.48 -5.05 -9.40
N VAL A 73 -11.17 -5.67 -10.35
CA VAL A 73 -10.69 -5.89 -11.71
C VAL A 73 -11.38 -4.91 -12.65
N LEU A 74 -10.62 -4.01 -13.27
CA LEU A 74 -11.09 -3.15 -14.35
C LEU A 74 -10.89 -3.87 -15.69
N SER A 75 -12.00 -4.21 -16.35
CA SER A 75 -12.02 -4.83 -17.68
C SER A 75 -12.75 -3.94 -18.69
N GLY A 76 -12.41 -4.13 -19.97
CA GLY A 76 -13.00 -3.36 -21.07
C GLY A 76 -12.06 -3.29 -22.27
N LEU A 77 -12.53 -2.68 -23.36
CA LEU A 77 -11.77 -2.54 -24.60
C LEU A 77 -10.40 -1.89 -24.39
N GLY A 78 -9.44 -2.23 -25.25
CA GLY A 78 -8.15 -1.55 -25.33
C GLY A 78 -8.32 -0.04 -25.48
N GLY A 79 -7.48 0.75 -24.80
CA GLY A 79 -7.52 2.21 -24.92
C GLY A 79 -8.66 2.94 -24.21
N ILE A 80 -9.62 2.24 -23.58
CA ILE A 80 -10.78 2.88 -22.92
C ILE A 80 -10.43 3.70 -21.66
N GLY A 81 -9.17 3.65 -21.20
CA GLY A 81 -8.66 4.45 -20.09
C GLY A 81 -8.67 3.78 -18.72
N LYS A 82 -8.68 2.45 -18.63
CA LYS A 82 -8.67 1.69 -17.34
C LYS A 82 -7.53 2.11 -16.42
N THR A 83 -6.31 2.20 -16.96
CA THR A 83 -5.14 2.67 -16.22
C THR A 83 -5.38 4.06 -15.62
N GLN A 84 -5.97 4.98 -16.39
CA GLN A 84 -6.28 6.34 -15.92
C GLN A 84 -7.38 6.34 -14.83
N ILE A 85 -8.35 5.43 -14.89
CA ILE A 85 -9.34 5.25 -13.82
C ILE A 85 -8.66 4.76 -12.53
N ALA A 86 -7.75 3.78 -12.61
CA ALA A 86 -7.01 3.29 -11.46
C ALA A 86 -6.11 4.38 -10.84
N LEU A 87 -5.39 5.15 -11.66
CA LEU A 87 -4.57 6.27 -11.18
C LEU A 87 -5.43 7.36 -10.54
N LYS A 88 -6.59 7.68 -11.14
CA LYS A 88 -7.50 8.68 -10.56
C LYS A 88 -8.04 8.22 -9.21
N TYR A 89 -8.36 6.94 -9.07
CA TYR A 89 -8.76 6.37 -7.79
C TYR A 89 -7.67 6.55 -6.73
N ALA A 90 -6.42 6.18 -7.05
CA ALA A 90 -5.29 6.33 -6.14
C ALA A 90 -5.03 7.79 -5.75
N GLU A 91 -5.16 8.73 -6.69
CA GLU A 91 -5.01 10.17 -6.39
C GLU A 91 -6.13 10.68 -5.47
N VAL A 92 -7.39 10.36 -5.77
CA VAL A 92 -8.54 10.87 -5.00
C VAL A 92 -8.56 10.33 -3.58
N TYR A 93 -8.16 9.08 -3.38
CA TYR A 93 -8.20 8.40 -2.08
C TYR A 93 -6.81 8.20 -1.47
N GLU A 94 -5.80 8.96 -1.91
CA GLU A 94 -4.40 8.79 -1.50
C GLU A 94 -4.25 8.79 0.03
N SER A 95 -4.92 9.72 0.71
CA SER A 95 -4.83 9.89 2.16
C SER A 95 -5.34 8.69 2.98
N GLU A 96 -6.08 7.79 2.35
CA GLU A 96 -6.59 6.59 3.01
C GLU A 96 -5.57 5.46 3.08
N TYR A 97 -4.52 5.55 2.27
CA TYR A 97 -3.47 4.55 2.18
C TYR A 97 -2.17 5.09 2.78
N ASP A 98 -1.48 4.24 3.52
CA ASP A 98 -0.13 4.51 3.98
C ASP A 98 0.87 4.28 2.84
N ALA A 99 0.58 3.38 1.91
CA ALA A 99 1.41 3.18 0.73
C ALA A 99 0.62 2.85 -0.54
N ILE A 100 1.05 3.42 -1.66
CA ILE A 100 0.51 3.14 -3.00
C ILE A 100 1.65 2.71 -3.93
N TYR A 101 1.42 1.62 -4.66
CA TYR A 101 2.38 1.02 -5.59
C TYR A 101 1.74 0.70 -6.92
N TRP A 102 2.51 0.89 -7.98
CA TRP A 102 2.17 0.44 -9.31
C TRP A 102 3.07 -0.73 -9.72
N VAL A 103 2.47 -1.81 -10.19
CA VAL A 103 3.12 -3.03 -10.65
C VAL A 103 2.79 -3.24 -12.12
N ASN A 104 3.83 -3.28 -12.95
CA ASN A 104 3.69 -3.63 -14.36
C ASN A 104 3.49 -5.15 -14.51
N CYS A 105 2.30 -5.55 -14.95
CA CYS A 105 1.91 -6.95 -15.06
C CYS A 105 1.92 -7.49 -16.51
N ARG A 106 2.65 -6.83 -17.42
CA ARG A 106 2.76 -7.26 -18.83
C ARG A 106 3.53 -8.57 -19.02
N SER A 107 4.52 -8.82 -18.16
CA SER A 107 5.26 -10.08 -18.09
C SER A 107 5.72 -10.36 -16.67
N MET A 108 6.13 -11.60 -16.40
CA MET A 108 6.69 -11.97 -15.11
C MET A 108 7.96 -11.17 -14.77
N ASP A 109 8.81 -10.89 -15.76
CA ASP A 109 10.01 -10.08 -15.58
C ASP A 109 9.67 -8.64 -15.17
N THR A 110 8.64 -8.04 -15.79
CA THR A 110 8.19 -6.69 -15.43
C THR A 110 7.56 -6.63 -14.03
N VAL A 111 6.90 -7.72 -13.59
CA VAL A 111 6.38 -7.83 -12.22
C VAL A 111 7.53 -7.84 -11.22
N LYS A 112 8.51 -8.72 -11.44
CA LYS A 112 9.70 -8.86 -10.59
C LYS A 112 10.51 -7.56 -10.50
N GLN A 113 10.72 -6.88 -11.63
CA GLN A 113 11.37 -5.57 -11.65
C GLN A 113 10.57 -4.51 -10.89
N SER A 114 9.23 -4.51 -11.02
CA SER A 114 8.37 -3.58 -10.27
C SER A 114 8.45 -3.82 -8.77
N LEU A 115 8.43 -5.09 -8.33
CA LEU A 115 8.58 -5.45 -6.92
C LEU A 115 9.98 -5.11 -6.39
N PHE A 116 11.03 -5.32 -7.16
CA PHE A 116 12.38 -4.88 -6.79
C PHE A 116 12.45 -3.36 -6.59
N ALA A 117 11.80 -2.58 -7.47
CA ALA A 117 11.72 -1.12 -7.29
C ALA A 117 10.96 -0.73 -6.01
N VAL A 118 9.94 -1.49 -5.60
CA VAL A 118 9.28 -1.33 -4.31
C VAL A 118 10.24 -1.61 -3.15
N ALA A 119 11.04 -2.68 -3.22
CA ALA A 119 12.05 -3.00 -2.20
C ALA A 119 13.06 -1.86 -2.02
N VAL A 120 13.59 -1.31 -3.12
CA VAL A 120 14.49 -0.15 -3.11
C VAL A 120 13.81 1.03 -2.42
N ARG A 121 12.54 1.29 -2.74
CA ARG A 121 11.79 2.41 -2.16
C ARG A 121 11.56 2.25 -0.66
N ILE A 122 11.20 1.05 -0.19
CA ILE A 122 11.04 0.78 1.25
C ILE A 122 12.34 1.11 1.97
N HIS A 123 13.48 0.67 1.44
CA HIS A 123 14.79 0.96 2.03
C HIS A 123 15.12 2.46 2.04
N LEU A 124 14.88 3.17 0.94
CA LEU A 124 15.22 4.60 0.82
C LEU A 124 14.37 5.49 1.74
N GLN A 125 13.09 5.17 1.91
CA GLN A 125 12.19 5.98 2.74
C GLN A 125 12.24 5.57 4.21
N ASN A 126 12.60 4.31 4.50
CA ASN A 126 12.70 3.76 5.85
C ASN A 126 14.05 3.02 6.05
N PRO A 127 15.20 3.73 6.02
CA PRO A 127 16.52 3.12 6.10
C PRO A 127 16.82 2.43 7.44
N SER A 128 16.04 2.75 8.48
CA SER A 128 16.09 2.11 9.80
C SER A 128 15.46 0.72 9.82
N LEU A 129 14.67 0.34 8.81
CA LEU A 129 14.09 -1.01 8.75
C LEU A 129 15.19 -2.04 8.43
N PRO A 130 15.42 -3.03 9.31
CA PRO A 130 16.46 -4.02 9.11
C PRO A 130 16.14 -4.96 7.94
N GLY A 131 17.16 -5.62 7.41
CA GLY A 131 17.04 -6.65 6.37
C GLY A 131 17.01 -6.13 4.93
N TRP A 132 16.42 -4.95 4.67
CA TRP A 132 16.29 -4.42 3.31
C TRP A 132 17.63 -4.15 2.62
N LYS A 133 18.63 -3.65 3.36
CA LYS A 133 19.97 -3.44 2.81
C LYS A 133 20.59 -4.74 2.29
N GLU A 134 20.54 -5.80 3.08
CA GLU A 134 21.07 -7.11 2.71
C GLU A 134 20.32 -7.72 1.52
N VAL A 135 18.99 -7.60 1.52
CA VAL A 135 18.15 -8.05 0.40
C VAL A 135 18.55 -7.33 -0.89
N LEU A 136 18.74 -6.01 -0.86
CA LEU A 136 19.11 -5.23 -2.04
C LEU A 136 20.57 -5.47 -2.49
N GLU A 137 21.50 -5.63 -1.56
CA GLU A 137 22.92 -5.92 -1.85
C GLU A 137 23.12 -7.31 -2.48
N SER A 138 22.23 -8.26 -2.21
CA SER A 138 22.28 -9.59 -2.84
C SER A 138 22.06 -9.56 -4.35
N GLN A 139 21.47 -8.49 -4.89
CA GLN A 139 21.06 -8.35 -6.29
C GLN A 139 20.15 -9.48 -6.80
N ASP A 140 19.57 -10.26 -5.89
CA ASP A 140 18.60 -11.30 -6.19
C ASP A 140 17.20 -10.68 -6.26
N ILE A 141 16.70 -10.54 -7.49
CA ILE A 141 15.39 -9.97 -7.77
C ILE A 141 14.27 -10.81 -7.17
N GLU A 142 14.41 -12.14 -7.12
CA GLU A 142 13.40 -13.02 -6.51
C GLU A 142 13.35 -12.83 -5.01
N LYS A 143 14.52 -12.82 -4.35
CA LYS A 143 14.62 -12.58 -2.90
C LYS A 143 13.99 -11.23 -2.54
N ALA A 144 14.28 -10.18 -3.31
CA ALA A 144 13.67 -8.88 -3.10
C ALA A 144 12.15 -8.87 -3.34
N SER A 145 11.68 -9.58 -4.37
CA SER A 145 10.25 -9.69 -4.67
C SER A 145 9.49 -10.39 -3.55
N LEU A 146 10.02 -11.50 -3.03
CA LEU A 146 9.45 -12.22 -1.89
C LEU A 146 9.45 -11.36 -0.62
N ALA A 147 10.53 -10.63 -0.34
CA ALA A 147 10.59 -9.73 0.81
C ALA A 147 9.50 -8.64 0.77
N VAL A 148 9.17 -8.12 -0.42
CA VAL A 148 8.06 -7.16 -0.58
C VAL A 148 6.71 -7.83 -0.33
N ILE A 149 6.49 -9.04 -0.84
CA ILE A 149 5.26 -9.80 -0.59
C ILE A 149 5.10 -10.07 0.90
N ASP A 150 6.16 -10.51 1.58
CA ASP A 150 6.16 -10.75 3.03
C ASP A 150 5.88 -9.46 3.81
N TRP A 151 6.45 -8.34 3.37
CA TRP A 151 6.18 -7.02 3.95
C TRP A 151 4.71 -6.59 3.79
N LEU A 152 4.09 -6.83 2.63
CA LEU A 152 2.65 -6.62 2.41
C LEU A 152 1.78 -7.56 3.26
N ASN A 153 2.30 -8.72 3.64
CA ASN A 153 1.60 -9.71 4.48
C ASN A 153 1.71 -9.45 5.99
N GLN A 154 2.42 -8.42 6.42
CA GLN A 154 2.50 -8.09 7.84
C GLN A 154 1.15 -7.56 8.32
N THR A 155 0.65 -8.08 9.45
CA THR A 155 -0.68 -7.73 9.98
C THR A 155 -0.85 -6.27 10.36
N GLN A 156 0.24 -5.54 10.52
CA GLN A 156 0.25 -4.09 10.82
C GLN A 156 0.37 -3.23 9.55
N ASN A 157 0.54 -3.86 8.39
CA ASN A 157 0.59 -3.23 7.08
C ASN A 157 -0.74 -3.46 6.37
N ASP A 158 -1.79 -2.83 6.87
CA ASP A 158 -3.19 -3.08 6.48
C ASP A 158 -3.82 -1.91 5.72
N ARG A 159 -2.99 -0.98 5.21
CA ARG A 159 -3.43 0.24 4.53
C ARG A 159 -2.64 0.53 3.27
N TRP A 160 -2.40 -0.49 2.46
CA TRP A 160 -1.71 -0.34 1.18
C TRP A 160 -2.65 -0.50 -0.01
N LEU A 161 -2.30 0.15 -1.13
CA LEU A 161 -2.95 -0.01 -2.42
C LEU A 161 -1.92 -0.48 -3.45
N VAL A 162 -2.19 -1.59 -4.12
CA VAL A 162 -1.39 -2.09 -5.25
C VAL A 162 -2.22 -2.01 -6.53
N ILE A 163 -1.73 -1.26 -7.50
CA ILE A 163 -2.28 -1.19 -8.86
C ILE A 163 -1.44 -2.11 -9.76
N CYS A 164 -2.04 -3.20 -10.22
CA CYS A 164 -1.48 -4.13 -11.19
C CYS A 164 -1.97 -3.74 -12.59
N ASP A 165 -1.12 -3.21 -13.45
CA ASP A 165 -1.52 -2.71 -14.78
C ASP A 165 -0.92 -3.51 -15.94
N GLY A 166 -1.69 -3.68 -17.00
CA GLY A 166 -1.23 -4.34 -18.23
C GLY A 166 -1.26 -5.87 -18.17
N TYR A 167 -2.06 -6.46 -17.28
CA TYR A 167 -2.32 -7.90 -17.31
C TYR A 167 -3.20 -8.22 -18.53
N GLY A 168 -2.73 -9.08 -19.42
CA GLY A 168 -3.47 -9.55 -20.58
C GLY A 168 -3.03 -10.96 -20.93
N GLN A 169 -3.86 -11.95 -20.60
CA GLN A 169 -3.76 -13.26 -21.24
C GLN A 169 -4.72 -13.27 -22.42
N GLY A 170 -4.24 -13.68 -23.58
CA GLY A 170 -5.12 -14.25 -24.59
C GLY A 170 -4.39 -15.36 -25.33
N PRO A 171 -5.05 -16.47 -25.65
CA PRO A 171 -5.05 -16.95 -27.01
C PRO A 171 -6.15 -16.19 -27.78
N ALA A 172 -5.73 -15.45 -28.82
CA ALA A 172 -6.51 -14.85 -29.90
C ALA A 172 -8.02 -14.61 -29.64
N ASP A 173 -8.40 -13.32 -29.49
CA ASP A 173 -9.72 -12.72 -29.72
C ASP A 173 -10.41 -12.00 -28.55
N ASP A 174 -9.66 -11.47 -27.57
CA ASP A 174 -10.20 -10.35 -26.81
C ASP A 174 -9.14 -9.33 -26.42
N SER A 175 -9.34 -8.09 -26.85
CA SER A 175 -8.44 -6.95 -26.66
C SER A 175 -8.53 -6.34 -25.25
N SER A 176 -8.95 -7.16 -24.29
CA SER A 176 -9.25 -6.78 -22.92
C SER A 176 -7.98 -6.75 -22.06
N LEU A 177 -7.33 -5.59 -22.03
CA LEU A 177 -6.36 -5.30 -20.98
C LEU A 177 -7.08 -5.26 -19.63
N VAL A 178 -6.48 -5.85 -18.60
CA VAL A 178 -6.96 -5.85 -17.23
C VAL A 178 -6.05 -4.98 -16.38
N THR A 179 -6.67 -4.10 -15.59
CA THR A 179 -5.99 -3.40 -14.49
C THR A 179 -6.61 -3.90 -13.18
N GLY A 180 -5.83 -4.56 -12.35
CA GLY A 180 -6.23 -4.98 -11.01
C GLY A 180 -5.87 -3.89 -9.99
N ILE A 181 -6.77 -3.61 -9.06
CA ILE A 181 -6.51 -2.75 -7.91
C ILE A 181 -6.76 -3.58 -6.66
N CYS A 182 -5.74 -3.75 -5.82
CA CYS A 182 -5.81 -4.55 -4.61
C CYS A 182 -5.53 -3.69 -3.38
N THR A 183 -6.31 -3.89 -2.33
CA THR A 183 -6.11 -3.28 -1.01
C THR A 183 -6.29 -4.33 0.07
N GLU A 184 -5.56 -4.15 1.17
CA GLU A 184 -5.88 -4.75 2.47
C GLU A 184 -6.72 -3.81 3.32
#